data_AF-K9XQW2-F1
#
_entry.id   AF-K9XQW2-F1
#
_cell.length_a   1.000
_cell.length_b   1.000
_cell.length_c   1.000
_cell.angle_alpha   90.00
_cell.angle_beta   90.00
_cell.angle_gamma   90.00
#
_symmetry.space_group_name_H-M   'P 1'
#
loop_
_entity.id
_entity.type
_entity.pdbx_description
1 polymer ?
#
loop_
_entity_poly.entity_id
_entity_poly.type
_entity_poly.pdbx_seq_one_letter_code
_entity_poly.pdbx_strand_id
1 'polypeptide(L)' 'MVSLAKWSITDYHKMIEAGILQNRHIQLIDGELIEMNPEGLIHAAYGGSIADYLRQRLSS' A
#
# COMPACT_ATOMS: atom_id res chain seq x y z
N MET A 1 28.91 -2.11 -13.36
CA MET A 1 28.04 -1.40 -12.39
C MET A 1 26.62 -1.88 -12.63
N VAL A 2 25.90 -2.29 -11.59
CA VAL A 2 24.49 -2.73 -11.69
C VAL A 2 23.66 -1.67 -10.98
N SER A 3 22.58 -1.19 -11.61
CA SER A 3 21.61 -0.28 -11.01
C SER A 3 20.26 -0.98 -10.87
N LEU A 4 19.51 -0.63 -9.83
CA LEU A 4 18.14 -1.10 -9.65
C LEU A 4 17.21 -0.28 -10.55
N ALA A 5 16.40 -0.96 -11.35
CA ALA A 5 15.33 -0.33 -12.10
C ALA A 5 14.21 0.11 -11.13
N LYS A 6 13.66 1.31 -11.35
CA LYS A 6 12.51 1.82 -10.62
C LYS A 6 11.22 1.42 -11.33
N TRP A 7 10.19 1.11 -10.55
CA TRP A 7 8.88 0.72 -11.06
C TRP A 7 7.95 1.91 -11.22
N SER A 8 7.15 1.90 -12.29
CA SER A 8 6.05 2.85 -12.43
C SER A 8 4.80 2.37 -11.66
N ILE A 9 3.89 3.31 -11.38
CA ILE A 9 2.57 2.98 -10.83
C ILE A 9 1.80 2.03 -11.75
N THR A 10 1.95 2.19 -13.07
CA THR A 10 1.33 1.31 -14.06
C THR A 10 1.84 -0.12 -13.95
N ASP A 11 3.16 -0.32 -13.77
CA ASP A 11 3.73 -1.65 -13.61
C ASP A 11 3.29 -2.29 -12.29
N TYR A 12 3.24 -1.49 -11.22
CA TYR A 12 2.71 -1.94 -9.94
C TYR A 12 1.27 -2.44 -10.02
N HIS A 13 0.37 -1.71 -10.69
CA HIS A 13 -1.01 -2.17 -10.91
C HIS A 13 -1.08 -3.43 -11.76
N LYS A 14 -0.29 -3.54 -12.84
CA LYS A 14 -0.22 -4.75 -13.64
C LYS A 14 0.24 -5.96 -12.82
N MET A 15 1.16 -5.79 -11.88
CA MET A 15 1.59 -6.86 -10.98
C MET A 15 0.50 -7.30 -10.01
N ILE A 16 -0.32 -6.36 -9.52
CA ILE A 16 -1.49 -6.66 -8.68
C ILE A 16 -2.52 -7.46 -9.50
N GLU A 17 -2.87 -6.99 -10.70
CA GLU A 17 -3.83 -7.65 -11.59
C GLU A 17 -3.36 -9.06 -11.98
N ALA A 18 -2.05 -9.22 -12.26
CA ALA A 18 -1.43 -10.51 -12.55
C ALA A 18 -1.29 -11.43 -11.32
N GLY A 19 -1.66 -10.95 -10.12
CA GLY A 19 -1.60 -11.72 -8.88
C GLY A 19 -0.21 -11.89 -8.26
N ILE A 20 0.82 -11.23 -8.80
CA ILE A 20 2.23 -11.38 -8.40
C ILE A 20 2.44 -10.97 -6.94
N LEU A 21 1.68 -9.97 -6.47
CA LEU A 21 1.79 -9.41 -5.12
C LEU A 21 0.71 -9.91 -4.16
N GLN A 22 -0.16 -10.85 -4.55
CA GLN A 22 -1.37 -11.20 -3.77
C GLN A 22 -1.11 -11.72 -2.35
N ASN A 23 0.03 -12.36 -2.11
CA ASN A 23 0.37 -12.93 -0.80
C ASN A 23 1.40 -12.10 -0.03
N ARG A 24 1.68 -10.87 -0.47
CA ARG A 24 2.71 -10.01 0.11
C ARG A 24 2.15 -8.62 0.38
N HIS A 25 2.40 -8.09 1.56
CA HIS A 25 2.05 -6.71 1.90
C HIS A 25 3.10 -5.76 1.34
N ILE A 26 3.03 -5.49 0.04
CA ILE A 26 3.99 -4.66 -0.69
C ILE A 26 3.40 -3.28 -0.95
N GLN A 27 4.21 -2.24 -0.82
CA GLN A 27 3.88 -0.86 -1.22
C GLN A 27 4.91 -0.33 -2.22
N LEU A 28 4.45 0.49 -3.17
CA LEU A 28 5.32 1.22 -4.09
C LEU A 28 5.70 2.58 -3.48
N ILE A 29 6.97 2.77 -3.12
CA ILE A 29 7.50 4.01 -2.54
C ILE A 29 8.72 4.44 -3.37
N ASP A 30 8.71 5.65 -3.93
CA ASP A 30 9.79 6.20 -4.77
C ASP A 30 10.32 5.23 -5.85
N GLY A 31 9.38 4.49 -6.48
CA GLY A 31 9.67 3.51 -7.51
C GLY A 31 10.24 2.18 -6.99
N GLU A 32 10.20 1.93 -5.69
CA GLU A 32 10.66 0.68 -5.06
C GLU A 32 9.47 -0.09 -4.47
N LEU A 33 9.51 -1.41 -4.61
CA LEU A 33 8.54 -2.30 -3.99
C LEU A 33 9.06 -2.70 -2.61
N ILE A 34 8.48 -2.10 -1.58
CA ILE A 34 8.87 -2.29 -0.19
C ILE A 34 7.88 -3.24 0.47
N GLU A 35 8.38 -4.34 1.02
CA GLU A 35 7.58 -5.26 1.82
C GLU A 35 7.42 -4.68 3.21
N MET A 36 6.19 -4.32 3.54
CA MET A 36 5.84 -3.90 4.87
C MET A 36 5.48 -5.13 5.70
N ASN A 37 6.10 -5.24 6.87
CA ASN A 37 5.61 -6.20 7.87
C ASN A 37 4.16 -5.78 8.19
N PRO A 38 3.18 -6.70 8.25
CA PRO A 38 1.86 -6.35 8.74
C PRO A 38 2.03 -5.83 10.17
N GLU A 39 2.01 -4.51 10.34
CA GLU A 39 2.01 -3.89 11.65
C GLU A 39 0.72 -4.36 12.36
N GLY A 40 0.89 -5.39 13.18
CA GLY A 40 -0.18 -6.26 13.64
C GLY A 40 -1.31 -5.49 14.31
N LEU A 41 -2.56 -5.86 13.99
CA LEU A 41 -3.84 -5.43 14.58
C LEU A 41 -4.14 -3.92 14.64
N ILE A 42 -3.15 -3.04 14.58
CA ILE A 42 -3.30 -1.59 14.75
C ILE A 42 -3.71 -0.97 13.41
N HIS A 43 -3.02 -1.26 12.30
CA HIS A 43 -3.42 -0.67 11.00
C HIS A 43 -4.78 -1.13 10.48
N ALA A 44 -5.22 -2.34 10.81
CA ALA A 44 -6.56 -2.83 10.47
C ALA A 44 -7.67 -2.13 11.28
N ALA A 45 -7.41 -1.73 12.52
CA ALA A 45 -8.36 -1.03 13.38
C ALA A 45 -8.39 0.49 13.11
N TYR A 46 -7.24 1.10 12.82
CA TYR A 46 -7.13 2.56 12.65
C TYR A 46 -7.59 3.07 11.28
N GLY A 47 -7.59 2.23 10.23
CA GLY A 47 -8.09 2.62 8.91
C GLY A 47 -9.60 2.90 8.87
N GLY A 48 -10.40 2.11 9.59
CA GLY A 48 -11.84 2.34 9.72
C GLY A 48 -12.18 3.45 10.71
N SER A 49 -11.58 3.39 11.90
CA SER A 49 -11.87 4.32 13.00
C SER A 49 -11.55 5.79 12.68
N ILE A 50 -10.40 6.07 12.06
CA ILE A 50 -10.03 7.45 11.71
C ILE A 50 -10.84 7.95 10.52
N ALA A 51 -11.06 7.11 9.50
CA ALA A 51 -11.86 7.50 8.34
C ALA A 51 -13.30 7.82 8.73
N ASP A 52 -13.90 7.05 9.65
CA ASP A 52 -15.26 7.29 10.14
C ASP A 52 -15.32 8.51 11.07
N TYR A 53 -14.31 8.72 11.92
CA TYR A 53 -14.20 9.94 12.73
C TYR A 53 -14.05 11.21 11.88
N LEU A 54 -13.22 11.16 10.83
CA LEU A 54 -13.03 12.28 9.89
C LEU A 54 -14.29 12.53 9.06
N ARG A 55 -14.97 11.48 8.57
CA ARG A 55 -16.27 11.63 7.88
C ARG A 55 -17.30 12.31 8.76
N GLN A 56 -17.40 11.91 10.03
CA GLN A 56 -18.36 12.50 10.98
C GLN A 56 -18.05 13.99 11.27
N ARG A 57 -16.77 14.38 11.29
CA ARG A 57 -16.35 15.76 11.59
C ARG A 57 -16.32 16.69 10.39
N LEU A 58 -16.16 16.16 9.17
CA LEU A 58 -16.02 16.93 7.94
C LEU A 58 -17.32 16.99 7.10
N SER A 59 -18.39 16.33 7.53
CA SER A 59 -19.71 16.38 6.89
C SER A 59 -20.55 17.59 7.33
N SER A 60 -19.95 18.77 7.48
CA SER A 60 -20.66 20.07 7.64
C SER A 60 -20.71 20.83 6.33
#